data_AF-A0A6M2C5K5-F1
#
_entry.id   AF-A0A6M2C5K5-F1
#
_cell.length_a   1.000
_cell.length_b   1.000
_cell.length_c   1.000
_cell.angle_alpha   90.00
_cell.angle_beta   90.00
_cell.angle_gamma   90.00
#
_symmetry.space_group_name_H-M   'P 1'
#
loop_
_entity.id
_entity.type
_entity.pdbx_description
1 polymer ?
#
loop_
_entity_poly.entity_id
_entity_poly.type
_entity_poly.pdbx_seq_one_letter_code
_entity_poly.pdbx_strand_id
1 'polypeptide(L)'
;MKYTFKRKSKKCAEDDKSKERYLFQRFDEANLWLQHKCVVWLERKTAHLSAKSWILILFCFVVFTVGGNVYLIVDSLNGKDSKSIERSLISRPTNRVVFDPKQNQLNRSLSKMELERIVRFQIYMDSLGRSPTGKGVQDSILKFCPGL
;
A
#
# COMPACT_ATOMS: atom_id res chain seq x y z
N MET A 1 -19.90 4.05 54.78
CA MET A 1 -18.51 4.22 54.26
C MET A 1 -18.58 4.69 52.82
N LYS A 2 -18.03 5.88 52.51
CA LYS A 2 -17.93 6.40 51.13
C LYS A 2 -16.50 6.20 50.65
N TYR A 3 -16.30 5.29 49.68
CA TYR A 3 -15.01 5.11 49.03
C TYR A 3 -14.91 6.06 47.83
N THR A 4 -13.96 6.98 47.85
CA THR A 4 -13.66 7.85 46.71
C THR A 4 -12.55 7.20 45.88
N PHE A 5 -12.91 6.74 44.68
CA PHE A 5 -11.96 6.14 43.75
C PHE A 5 -11.16 7.24 43.03
N LYS A 6 -9.94 7.48 43.48
CA LYS A 6 -9.03 8.49 42.89
C LYS A 6 -8.45 7.95 41.58
N ARG A 7 -9.07 8.32 40.46
CA ARG A 7 -8.67 7.93 39.09
C ARG A 7 -7.33 8.59 38.72
N LYS A 8 -6.21 7.88 38.88
CA LYS A 8 -4.94 8.21 38.20
C LYS A 8 -4.94 7.53 36.82
N SER A 9 -4.92 8.30 35.74
CA SER A 9 -4.07 8.09 34.55
C SER A 9 -4.61 8.83 33.32
N LYS A 10 -3.92 9.92 32.95
CA LYS A 10 -3.87 10.42 31.55
C LYS A 10 -2.48 10.91 31.16
N LYS A 11 -1.55 11.08 32.10
CA LYS A 11 -0.19 11.59 31.84
C LYS A 11 0.74 10.60 31.10
N CYS A 12 0.53 9.28 31.17
CA CYS A 12 1.41 8.32 30.48
C CYS A 12 1.24 8.29 28.96
N ALA A 13 0.04 8.56 28.43
CA ALA A 13 -0.22 8.42 27.00
C ALA A 13 0.27 9.62 26.16
N GLU A 14 0.41 10.79 26.76
CA GLU A 14 1.01 11.97 26.09
C GLU A 14 2.54 11.93 26.11
N ASP A 15 3.14 11.39 27.18
CA ASP A 15 4.60 11.25 27.31
C ASP A 15 5.17 10.19 26.36
N ASP A 16 4.40 9.14 26.04
CA ASP A 16 4.83 8.12 25.08
C ASP A 16 4.84 8.67 23.64
N LYS A 17 3.78 9.39 23.25
CA LYS A 17 3.69 10.04 21.93
C LYS A 17 4.67 11.20 21.74
N SER A 18 5.13 11.85 22.81
CA SER A 18 6.17 12.88 22.71
C SER A 18 7.55 12.26 22.52
N LYS A 19 7.84 11.14 23.20
CA LYS A 19 9.06 10.36 23.03
C LYS A 19 9.17 9.75 21.64
N GLU A 20 8.10 9.16 21.11
CA GLU A 20 8.09 8.63 19.75
C GLU A 20 8.40 9.72 18.72
N ARG A 21 7.74 10.88 18.82
CA ARG A 21 8.01 12.01 17.90
C ARG A 21 9.44 12.53 17.99
N TYR A 22 10.01 12.60 19.20
CA TYR A 22 11.41 12.97 19.39
C TYR A 22 12.37 11.95 18.76
N LEU A 23 12.09 10.65 18.89
CA LEU A 23 12.90 9.61 18.26
C LEU A 23 12.81 9.66 16.73
N PHE A 24 11.61 9.80 16.16
CA PHE A 24 11.43 9.95 14.71
C PHE A 24 12.17 11.17 14.17
N GLN A 25 12.10 12.30 14.87
CA GLN A 25 12.85 13.50 14.49
C GLN A 25 14.36 13.26 14.45
N ARG A 26 14.93 12.54 15.43
CA ARG A 26 16.37 12.19 15.40
C ARG A 26 16.73 11.20 14.31
N PHE A 27 15.83 10.26 13.99
CA PHE A 27 16.01 9.34 12.87
C PHE A 27 16.01 10.09 11.54
N ASP A 28 15.11 11.04 11.36
CA ASP A 28 15.04 11.86 10.14
C ASP A 28 16.29 12.74 10.00
N GLU A 29 16.74 13.38 11.09
CA GLU A 29 17.99 14.14 11.09
C GLU A 29 19.22 13.27 10.77
N ALA A 30 19.30 12.06 11.34
CA ALA A 30 20.38 11.13 11.06
C ALA A 30 20.34 10.61 9.61
N ASN A 31 19.15 10.33 9.08
CA ASN A 31 18.96 9.92 7.69
C ASN A 31 19.35 11.03 6.72
N LEU A 32 18.94 12.27 6.97
CA LEU A 32 19.32 13.41 6.15
C LEU A 32 20.83 13.62 6.16
N TRP A 33 21.48 13.46 7.31
CA TRP A 33 22.94 13.54 7.41
C TRP A 33 23.65 12.41 6.66
N LEU A 34 23.15 11.19 6.76
CA LEU A 34 23.64 10.03 6.00
C LEU A 34 23.46 10.23 4.50
N GLN A 35 22.31 10.73 4.06
CA GLN A 35 22.05 11.06 2.66
C GLN A 35 23.01 12.13 2.16
N HIS A 36 23.19 13.21 2.92
CA HIS A 36 24.12 14.29 2.55
C HIS A 36 25.57 13.77 2.45
N LYS A 37 26.02 12.96 3.42
CA LYS A 37 27.34 12.32 3.36
C LYS A 37 27.46 11.36 2.18
N CYS A 38 26.41 10.60 1.89
CA CYS A 38 26.37 9.68 0.76
C CYS A 38 26.49 10.45 -0.56
N VAL A 39 25.77 11.56 -0.71
CA VAL A 39 25.83 12.44 -1.88
C VAL A 39 27.22 13.03 -2.05
N VAL A 40 27.81 13.62 -1.01
CA VAL A 40 29.17 14.18 -1.09
C VAL A 40 30.23 13.10 -1.36
N TRP A 41 30.07 11.91 -0.79
CA TRP A 41 30.95 10.79 -1.04
C TRP A 41 30.81 10.26 -2.48
N LEU A 42 29.58 10.13 -2.96
CA LEU A 42 29.27 9.77 -4.35
C LEU A 42 29.83 10.81 -5.29
N GLU A 43 29.60 12.10 -5.07
CA GLU A 43 30.11 13.19 -5.88
C GLU A 43 31.64 13.16 -5.96
N ARG A 44 32.34 12.99 -4.83
CA ARG A 44 33.80 12.88 -4.81
C ARG A 44 34.31 11.64 -5.54
N LYS A 45 33.59 10.53 -5.43
CA LYS A 45 33.94 9.28 -6.11
C LYS A 45 33.62 9.31 -7.60
N THR A 46 32.58 10.05 -7.99
CA THR A 46 32.09 10.21 -9.36
C THR A 46 32.87 11.28 -10.12
N ALA A 47 33.37 12.32 -9.44
CA ALA A 47 34.19 13.38 -10.01
C ALA A 47 35.51 12.87 -10.62
N HIS A 48 36.03 11.73 -10.15
CA HIS A 48 37.23 11.10 -10.69
C HIS A 48 36.91 9.90 -11.61
N LEU A 49 35.64 9.64 -11.95
CA LEU A 49 35.29 8.59 -12.89
C LEU A 49 35.57 9.05 -14.33
N SER A 50 36.79 8.74 -14.78
CA SER A 50 37.17 8.78 -16.20
C SER A 50 36.21 7.90 -17.03
N ALA A 51 36.03 8.21 -18.32
CA ALA A 51 35.14 7.49 -19.25
C ALA A 51 35.36 5.97 -19.26
N LYS A 52 36.58 5.49 -18.97
CA LYS A 52 36.92 4.07 -18.82
C LYS A 52 36.22 3.41 -17.63
N SER A 53 36.04 4.13 -16.54
CA SER A 53 35.35 3.64 -15.35
C SER A 53 33.83 3.57 -15.55
N TRP A 54 33.26 4.50 -16.32
CA TRP A 54 31.87 4.42 -16.78
C TRP A 54 31.63 3.17 -17.65
N ILE A 55 32.55 2.86 -18.57
CA ILE A 55 32.50 1.62 -19.36
C ILE A 55 32.53 0.39 -18.45
N LEU A 56 33.39 0.35 -17.43
CA LEU A 56 33.49 -0.77 -16.49
C LEU A 56 32.22 -0.95 -15.66
N ILE A 57 31.63 0.16 -15.19
CA ILE A 57 30.36 0.13 -14.46
C ILE A 57 29.23 -0.39 -15.36
N LEU A 58 29.15 0.09 -16.60
CA LEU A 58 28.17 -0.38 -17.57
C LEU A 58 28.35 -1.87 -17.86
N PHE A 59 29.59 -2.31 -18.07
CA PHE A 59 29.91 -3.71 -18.30
C PHE A 59 29.51 -4.59 -17.11
N CYS A 60 29.87 -4.21 -15.89
CA CYS A 60 29.43 -4.90 -14.69
C CYS A 60 27.90 -4.93 -14.59
N PHE A 61 27.22 -3.81 -14.80
CA PHE A 61 25.77 -3.74 -14.76
C PHE A 61 25.09 -4.69 -15.75
N VAL A 62 25.60 -4.76 -16.99
CA VAL A 62 25.10 -5.68 -18.01
C VAL A 62 25.36 -7.13 -17.60
N VAL A 63 26.56 -7.47 -17.13
CA VAL A 63 26.89 -8.84 -16.70
C VAL A 63 26.04 -9.28 -15.51
N PHE A 64 25.83 -8.41 -14.51
CA PHE A 64 24.99 -8.71 -13.36
C PHE A 64 23.51 -8.83 -13.74
N THR A 65 23.02 -7.98 -14.63
CA THR A 65 21.62 -8.01 -15.07
C THR A 65 21.37 -9.24 -15.94
N VAL A 66 22.24 -9.52 -16.90
CA VAL A 66 22.11 -10.70 -17.78
C VAL A 66 22.32 -11.98 -16.95
N GLY A 67 23.37 -12.05 -16.14
CA GLY A 67 23.66 -13.19 -15.28
C GLY A 67 22.56 -13.45 -14.26
N GLY A 68 22.02 -12.41 -13.62
CA GLY A 68 20.90 -12.51 -12.70
C GLY A 68 19.61 -13.00 -13.37
N ASN A 69 19.28 -12.47 -14.56
CA ASN A 69 18.13 -12.94 -15.33
C ASN A 69 18.29 -14.39 -15.79
N VAL A 70 19.45 -14.77 -16.31
CA VAL A 70 19.74 -16.14 -16.73
C VAL A 70 19.70 -17.08 -15.53
N TYR A 71 20.29 -16.69 -14.39
CA TYR A 71 20.21 -17.45 -13.14
C TYR A 71 18.76 -17.66 -12.70
N LEU A 72 17.93 -16.62 -12.73
CA LEU A 72 16.52 -16.70 -12.36
C LEU A 72 15.72 -17.62 -13.29
N ILE A 73 15.99 -17.58 -14.60
CA ILE A 73 15.37 -18.47 -15.58
C ILE A 73 15.81 -19.92 -15.35
N VAL A 74 17.11 -20.16 -15.14
CA VAL A 74 17.65 -21.50 -14.89
C VAL A 74 17.13 -22.06 -13.57
N ASP A 75 17.09 -21.26 -12.52
CA ASP A 75 16.52 -21.64 -11.22
C ASP A 75 15.02 -21.95 -11.34
N SER A 76 14.28 -21.16 -12.12
CA SER A 76 12.86 -21.41 -12.41
C SER A 76 12.61 -22.69 -13.23
N LEU A 77 13.57 -23.14 -14.04
CA LEU A 77 13.43 -24.33 -14.90
C LEU A 77 14.01 -25.60 -14.24
N ASN A 78 15.09 -25.47 -13.48
CA ASN A 78 15.72 -26.56 -12.73
C ASN A 78 15.12 -26.77 -11.34
N GLY A 79 14.31 -25.83 -10.87
CA GLY A 79 13.49 -25.96 -9.67
C GLY A 79 12.53 -27.14 -9.78
N LYS A 80 13.01 -28.33 -9.42
CA LYS A 80 12.22 -29.54 -9.09
C LYS A 80 11.42 -29.39 -7.80
N ASP A 81 11.22 -28.17 -7.33
CA ASP A 81 10.42 -27.89 -6.16
C ASP A 81 8.99 -27.61 -6.61
N SER A 82 8.14 -28.59 -6.32
CA SER A 82 6.69 -28.47 -6.07
C SER A 82 6.33 -27.48 -4.96
N LYS A 83 7.24 -26.56 -4.61
CA LYS A 83 6.92 -25.39 -3.82
C LYS A 83 6.39 -24.40 -4.81
N SER A 84 5.06 -24.43 -4.96
CA SER A 84 4.28 -23.27 -5.34
C SER A 84 5.01 -22.06 -4.79
N ILE A 85 5.48 -21.19 -5.68
CA ILE A 85 5.95 -19.87 -5.28
C ILE A 85 4.87 -19.37 -4.33
N GLU A 86 5.16 -19.40 -3.04
CA GLU A 86 4.36 -18.74 -2.03
C GLU A 86 4.60 -17.29 -2.37
N ARG A 87 3.85 -16.81 -3.37
CA ARG A 87 3.67 -15.39 -3.65
C ARG A 87 3.39 -14.87 -2.27
N SER A 88 4.35 -14.15 -1.69
CA SER A 88 4.24 -13.64 -0.34
C SER A 88 2.84 -13.09 -0.27
N LEU A 89 2.01 -13.79 0.50
CA LEU A 89 0.61 -13.42 0.67
C LEU A 89 0.76 -12.07 1.33
N ILE A 90 0.66 -11.02 0.53
CA ILE A 90 0.57 -9.65 0.99
C ILE A 90 -0.49 -9.77 2.05
N SER A 91 -0.07 -9.63 3.31
CA SER A 91 -0.94 -9.70 4.48
C SER A 91 -1.88 -8.52 4.32
N ARG A 92 -2.93 -8.76 3.53
CA ARG A 92 -3.97 -7.80 3.25
C ARG A 92 -4.75 -7.74 4.55
N PRO A 93 -4.85 -6.56 5.19
CA PRO A 93 -5.60 -6.43 6.42
C PRO A 93 -7.00 -7.02 6.22
N THR A 94 -7.44 -7.76 7.24
CA THR A 94 -8.65 -8.60 7.41
C THR A 94 -10.00 -7.91 7.14
N ASN A 95 -10.05 -6.94 6.24
CA ASN A 95 -11.27 -6.27 5.82
C ASN A 95 -11.25 -6.03 4.30
N ARG A 96 -11.22 -7.12 3.53
CA ARG A 96 -11.65 -7.08 2.13
C ARG A 96 -12.51 -8.29 1.85
N VAL A 97 -13.75 -8.00 1.47
CA VAL A 97 -14.69 -8.90 0.80
C VAL A 97 -13.92 -9.76 -0.20
N VAL A 98 -14.05 -11.07 -0.04
CA VAL A 98 -13.43 -12.09 -0.88
C VAL A 98 -13.91 -11.88 -2.32
N PHE A 99 -13.06 -11.32 -3.17
CA PHE A 99 -13.24 -11.36 -4.62
C PHE A 99 -12.78 -12.75 -5.08
N ASP A 100 -13.74 -13.66 -5.18
CA ASP A 100 -13.54 -14.98 -5.78
C ASP A 100 -13.21 -14.79 -7.29
N PRO A 101 -12.14 -15.39 -7.85
CA PRO A 101 -11.88 -15.35 -9.29
C PRO A 101 -12.99 -15.99 -10.15
N LYS A 102 -13.98 -16.66 -9.54
CA LYS A 102 -15.25 -17.03 -10.21
C LYS A 102 -16.25 -15.88 -10.35
N GLN A 103 -16.02 -14.73 -9.74
CA GLN A 103 -16.87 -13.55 -9.86
C GLN A 103 -16.77 -12.89 -11.25
N ASN A 104 -15.77 -13.25 -12.06
CA ASN A 104 -15.77 -12.92 -13.49
C ASN A 104 -16.74 -13.79 -14.32
N GLN A 105 -17.41 -14.78 -13.71
CA GLN A 105 -18.62 -15.40 -14.26
C GLN A 105 -19.91 -14.66 -13.86
N LEU A 106 -19.86 -13.49 -13.22
CA LEU A 106 -21.07 -12.65 -13.03
C LEU A 106 -21.63 -12.12 -14.35
N ASN A 107 -20.88 -12.21 -15.45
CA ASN A 107 -21.40 -12.00 -16.80
C ASN A 107 -22.18 -13.21 -17.33
N ARG A 108 -22.35 -14.30 -16.56
CA ARG A 108 -23.05 -15.52 -16.98
C ARG A 108 -24.55 -15.49 -16.70
N SER A 109 -25.19 -14.41 -17.12
CA SER A 109 -26.65 -14.16 -17.03
C SER A 109 -27.08 -13.48 -15.73
N LEU A 110 -26.73 -12.21 -15.54
CA LEU A 110 -27.55 -11.33 -14.70
C LEU A 110 -28.98 -11.40 -15.23
N SER A 111 -29.92 -11.76 -14.36
CA SER A 111 -31.33 -11.79 -14.73
C SER A 111 -31.78 -10.37 -15.13
N LYS A 112 -32.63 -10.23 -16.16
CA LYS A 112 -33.14 -8.91 -16.58
C LYS A 112 -33.69 -8.09 -15.41
N MET A 113 -34.25 -8.78 -14.41
CA MET A 113 -34.78 -8.20 -13.17
C MET A 113 -33.70 -7.58 -12.27
N GLU A 114 -32.50 -8.16 -12.21
CA GLU A 114 -31.39 -7.64 -11.40
C GLU A 114 -30.78 -6.38 -12.03
N LEU A 115 -30.61 -6.39 -13.36
CA LEU A 115 -30.15 -5.22 -14.10
C LEU A 115 -31.14 -4.07 -13.96
N GLU A 116 -32.43 -4.34 -14.08
CA GLU A 116 -33.47 -3.33 -13.89
C GLU A 116 -33.46 -2.76 -12.46
N ARG A 117 -33.20 -3.59 -11.45
CA ARG A 117 -33.07 -3.15 -10.06
C ARG A 117 -31.88 -2.21 -9.87
N ILE A 118 -30.76 -2.49 -10.51
CA ILE A 118 -29.56 -1.63 -10.49
C ILE A 118 -29.87 -0.28 -11.15
N VAL A 119 -30.51 -0.29 -12.32
CA VAL A 119 -30.87 0.94 -13.05
C VAL A 119 -31.86 1.79 -12.22
N ARG A 120 -32.89 1.18 -11.63
CA ARG A 120 -33.83 1.89 -10.75
C ARG A 120 -33.13 2.49 -9.53
N PHE A 121 -32.19 1.78 -8.94
CA PHE A 121 -31.39 2.29 -7.82
C PHE A 121 -30.53 3.50 -8.23
N GLN A 122 -29.93 3.47 -9.43
CA GLN A 122 -29.16 4.60 -9.94
C GLN A 122 -30.05 5.83 -10.19
N ILE A 123 -31.24 5.65 -10.77
CA ILE A 123 -32.22 6.73 -10.97
C ILE A 123 -32.67 7.31 -9.62
N TYR A 124 -32.87 6.46 -8.61
CA TYR A 124 -33.21 6.90 -7.25
C TYR A 124 -32.09 7.74 -6.62
N MET A 125 -30.83 7.29 -6.73
CA MET A 125 -29.67 8.05 -6.24
C MET A 125 -29.52 9.41 -6.95
N ASP A 126 -29.74 9.45 -8.27
CA ASP A 126 -29.72 10.71 -9.04
C ASP A 126 -30.88 11.65 -8.63
N SER A 127 -32.06 11.09 -8.35
CA SER A 127 -33.22 11.85 -7.89
C SER A 127 -33.01 12.46 -6.50
N LEU A 128 -32.36 11.73 -5.59
CA LEU A 128 -32.02 12.23 -4.25
C LEU A 128 -31.08 13.44 -4.31
N GLY A 129 -30.12 13.44 -5.25
CA GLY A 129 -29.17 14.54 -5.43
C GLY A 129 -29.78 15.85 -5.94
N ARG A 130 -30.97 15.80 -6.57
CA ARG A 130 -31.66 16.99 -7.12
C ARG A 130 -32.42 17.81 -6.09
N SER A 131 -32.76 17.24 -4.94
CA SER A 131 -33.52 17.93 -3.88
C SER A 131 -32.62 18.24 -2.67
N PRO A 132 -32.70 19.44 -2.08
CA PRO A 132 -31.91 19.80 -0.89
C PRO A 132 -32.23 18.88 0.31
N THR A 133 -33.45 18.33 0.40
CA THR A 133 -33.84 17.36 1.43
C THR A 133 -33.35 15.94 1.09
N GLY A 134 -33.29 15.59 -0.19
CA GLY A 134 -32.84 14.27 -0.66
C GLY A 134 -31.33 14.08 -0.52
N LYS A 135 -30.55 15.16 -0.59
CA LYS A 135 -29.09 15.13 -0.43
C LYS A 135 -28.64 14.58 0.93
N GLY A 136 -29.34 14.94 2.01
CA GLY A 136 -29.05 14.40 3.35
C GLY A 136 -29.27 12.88 3.46
N VAL A 137 -30.27 12.37 2.74
CA VAL A 137 -30.51 10.92 2.64
C VAL A 137 -29.43 10.25 1.80
N GLN A 138 -29.03 10.85 0.69
CA GLN A 138 -27.94 10.37 -0.16
C GLN A 138 -26.62 10.27 0.61
N ASP A 139 -26.25 11.34 1.34
CA ASP A 139 -25.03 11.38 2.13
C ASP A 139 -25.05 10.33 3.25
N SER A 140 -26.22 10.04 3.84
CA SER A 140 -26.38 8.99 4.85
C SER A 140 -26.17 7.59 4.27
N ILE A 141 -26.67 7.35 3.05
CA ILE A 141 -26.48 6.07 2.33
C ILE A 141 -24.99 5.87 1.99
N LEU A 142 -24.32 6.89 1.46
CA LEU A 142 -22.89 6.83 1.13
C LEU A 142 -22.01 6.63 2.37
N LYS A 143 -22.40 7.19 3.51
CA LYS A 143 -21.69 7.00 4.79
C LYS A 143 -21.80 5.55 5.30
N PHE A 144 -22.92 4.88 5.07
CA PHE A 144 -23.14 3.51 5.54
C PHE A 144 -22.57 2.46 4.58
N CYS A 145 -22.49 2.75 3.29
CA CYS A 145 -21.93 1.88 2.26
C CYS A 145 -20.68 2.53 1.62
N PRO A 146 -19.52 2.53 2.30
CA PRO A 146 -18.30 3.09 1.73
C PRO A 146 -17.85 2.23 0.53
N GLY A 147 -17.79 2.85 -0.65
CA GLY A 147 -17.35 2.21 -1.89
C GLY A 147 -18.48 1.79 -2.86
N LEU A 148 -19.69 2.34 -2.67
CA LEU A 148 -20.74 2.30 -3.68
C LEU A 148 -20.35 3.05 -4.97
#